data_AF-A0A5J5CAH3-F1
#
_entry.id   AF-A0A5J5CAH3-F1
#
_cell.length_a   1.000
_cell.length_b   1.000
_cell.length_c   1.000
_cell.angle_alpha   90.00
_cell.angle_beta   90.00
_cell.angle_gamma   90.00
#
_symmetry.space_group_name_H-M   'P 1'
#
loop_
_entity.id
_entity.type
_entity.pdbx_description
1 polymer ?
#
loop_
_entity_poly.entity_id
_entity_poly.type
_entity_poly.pdbx_seq_one_letter_code
_entity_poly.pdbx_strand_id
1 'polypeptide(L)'
;MLTKRAIELNQVVSITTDGAPAMVGRERGAVARMKEDNPQLISYHCIIHQSVLCSTLSAEFAEVMNTMMRMINFLRASSSHQHRMLREFLREGEIAAFLAQLNSQKATTFSLFLKNVKKMDIVAFLVDITSHLNELNLKLQGKDSSVCDLMTAVRSFQRKLALFREDLQGDCAHFPTVKEQADCKL
;
A
#
# COMPACT_ATOMS: atom_id res chain seq x y z
N MET A 1 -9.22 -22.83 20.50
CA MET A 1 -9.96 -22.48 19.27
C MET A 1 -10.33 -23.72 18.48
N LEU A 2 -9.37 -24.61 18.20
CA LEU A 2 -9.60 -25.90 17.53
C LEU A 2 -10.44 -26.87 18.39
N THR A 3 -10.09 -27.01 19.67
CA THR A 3 -10.83 -27.81 20.66
C THR A 3 -12.29 -27.39 20.82
N LYS A 4 -12.59 -26.08 20.73
CA LYS A 4 -13.98 -25.56 20.74
C LYS A 4 -14.79 -26.00 19.51
N ARG A 5 -14.14 -26.46 18.45
CA ARG A 5 -14.74 -27.00 17.22
C ARG A 5 -14.55 -28.51 17.09
N ALA A 6 -14.10 -29.19 18.14
CA ALA A 6 -13.75 -30.62 18.14
C ALA A 6 -12.75 -30.99 17.02
N ILE A 7 -11.82 -30.08 16.71
CA ILE A 7 -10.71 -30.32 15.78
C ILE A 7 -9.46 -30.60 16.61
N GLU A 8 -8.91 -31.79 16.46
CA GLU A 8 -7.63 -32.17 17.03
C GLU A 8 -6.47 -31.63 16.19
N LEU A 9 -5.33 -31.37 16.80
CA LEU A 9 -4.21 -30.73 16.10
C LEU A 9 -3.61 -31.61 14.99
N ASN A 10 -3.68 -32.93 15.14
CA ASN A 10 -3.27 -33.90 14.12
C ASN A 10 -4.18 -33.90 12.88
N GLN A 11 -5.40 -33.34 12.97
CA GLN A 11 -6.32 -33.19 11.84
C GLN A 11 -6.02 -31.93 11.01
N VAL A 12 -5.12 -31.06 11.49
CA VAL A 12 -4.73 -29.83 10.79
C VAL A 12 -3.67 -30.15 9.75
N VAL A 13 -4.02 -30.00 8.47
CA VAL A 13 -3.09 -30.27 7.35
C VAL A 13 -2.07 -29.14 7.19
N SER A 14 -2.51 -27.88 7.33
CA SER A 14 -1.65 -26.73 7.11
C SER A 14 -2.05 -25.50 7.93
N ILE A 15 -1.07 -24.63 8.18
CA ILE A 15 -1.24 -23.31 8.77
C ILE A 15 -0.56 -22.26 7.90
N THR A 16 -1.20 -21.09 7.74
CA THR A 16 -0.59 -19.91 7.10
C THR A 16 -0.46 -18.82 8.15
N THR A 17 0.74 -18.23 8.30
CA THR A 17 1.01 -17.21 9.32
C THR A 17 1.58 -15.94 8.72
N ASP A 18 1.41 -14.82 9.40
CA ASP A 18 1.97 -13.52 9.01
C ASP A 18 3.51 -13.44 9.10
N GLY A 19 4.17 -14.49 9.59
CA GLY A 19 5.61 -14.53 9.74
C GLY A 19 6.15 -13.78 10.96
N ALA A 20 5.29 -13.28 11.86
CA ALA A 20 5.74 -12.63 13.08
C ALA A 20 6.57 -13.59 13.95
N PRO A 21 7.57 -13.11 14.71
CA PRO A 21 8.39 -13.98 15.57
C PRO A 21 7.57 -14.83 16.56
N ALA A 22 6.42 -14.32 17.01
CA ALA A 22 5.49 -15.08 17.86
C ALA A 22 4.81 -16.27 17.14
N MET A 23 4.73 -16.24 15.81
CA MET A 23 4.14 -17.30 14.99
C MET A 23 5.21 -18.29 14.50
N VAL A 24 6.34 -17.79 13.98
CA VAL A 24 7.36 -18.62 13.31
C VAL A 24 8.65 -18.81 14.10
N GLY A 25 8.77 -18.21 15.28
CA GLY A 25 9.96 -18.32 16.12
C GLY A 25 10.31 -19.76 16.48
N ARG A 26 11.60 -20.09 16.48
CA ARG A 26 12.10 -21.47 16.63
C ARG A 26 11.65 -22.16 17.93
N GLU A 27 11.67 -21.44 19.04
CA GLU A 27 11.41 -22.01 20.38
C GLU A 27 10.03 -21.60 20.94
N ARG A 28 9.58 -20.39 20.62
CA ARG A 28 8.34 -19.81 21.16
C ARG A 28 7.28 -19.52 20.11
N GLY A 29 7.53 -19.90 18.85
CA GLY A 29 6.59 -19.71 17.75
C GLY A 29 5.42 -20.69 17.84
N ALA A 30 4.21 -20.21 17.55
CA ALA A 30 3.03 -21.04 17.46
C ALA A 30 3.20 -22.23 16.48
N VAL A 31 3.79 -21.99 15.31
CA VAL A 31 4.05 -23.04 14.30
C VAL A 31 5.04 -24.09 14.84
N ALA A 32 6.10 -23.65 15.52
CA ALA A 32 7.09 -24.56 16.09
C ALA A 32 6.45 -25.52 17.10
N ARG A 33 5.64 -24.97 18.01
CA ARG A 33 4.88 -25.75 19.00
C ARG A 33 3.85 -26.68 18.36
N MET A 34 3.11 -26.18 17.37
CA MET A 34 2.12 -27.02 16.68
C MET A 34 2.75 -28.19 15.92
N LYS A 35 4.00 -28.03 15.46
CA LYS A 35 4.77 -29.11 14.82
C LYS A 35 5.30 -30.16 15.79
N GLU A 36 5.44 -29.85 17.07
CA GLU A 36 5.79 -30.85 18.10
C GLU A 36 4.69 -31.91 18.22
N ASP A 37 3.43 -31.47 18.21
CA ASP A 37 2.26 -32.35 18.30
C ASP A 37 1.79 -32.90 16.94
N ASN A 38 2.06 -32.18 15.85
CA ASN A 38 1.75 -32.60 14.48
C ASN A 38 2.97 -32.38 13.55
N PRO A 39 3.90 -33.34 13.49
CA PRO A 39 5.11 -33.22 12.66
C PRO A 39 4.83 -33.08 11.15
N GLN A 40 3.66 -33.49 10.67
CA GLN A 40 3.26 -33.38 9.26
C GLN A 40 2.64 -32.02 8.89
N LEU A 41 2.47 -31.12 9.87
CA LEU A 41 1.86 -29.81 9.67
C LEU A 41 2.65 -28.98 8.65
N ILE A 42 2.01 -28.64 7.54
CA ILE A 42 2.59 -27.75 6.53
C ILE A 42 2.43 -26.30 6.99
N SER A 43 3.52 -25.53 6.97
CA SER A 43 3.49 -24.12 7.33
C SER A 43 3.81 -23.24 6.14
N TYR A 44 2.92 -22.30 5.85
CA TYR A 44 3.10 -21.26 4.84
C TYR A 44 3.28 -19.89 5.50
N HIS A 45 4.04 -19.02 4.86
CA HIS A 45 4.01 -17.60 5.15
C HIS A 45 2.87 -16.93 4.37
N CYS A 46 2.30 -15.88 4.95
CA CYS A 46 1.27 -15.08 4.31
C CYS A 46 1.84 -14.45 3.04
N ILE A 47 1.27 -14.79 1.90
CA ILE A 47 1.68 -14.27 0.58
C ILE A 47 1.56 -12.74 0.52
N ILE A 48 0.59 -12.17 1.24
CA ILE A 48 0.39 -10.71 1.36
C ILE A 48 1.60 -10.09 2.07
N HIS A 49 2.03 -10.66 3.18
CA HIS A 49 3.19 -10.15 3.92
C HIS A 49 4.46 -10.18 3.06
N GLN A 50 4.70 -11.28 2.33
CA GLN A 50 5.84 -11.35 1.40
C GLN A 50 5.75 -10.30 0.28
N SER A 51 4.56 -10.05 -0.27
CA SER A 51 4.38 -9.05 -1.33
C SER A 51 4.65 -7.61 -0.85
N VAL A 52 4.24 -7.27 0.38
CA VAL A 52 4.45 -5.94 0.99
C VAL A 52 5.91 -5.71 1.35
N LEU A 53 6.64 -6.75 1.80
CA LEU A 53 8.07 -6.63 2.10
C LEU A 53 8.92 -6.27 0.87
N CYS A 54 8.49 -6.69 -0.32
CA CYS A 54 9.20 -6.38 -1.57
C CYS A 54 8.98 -4.94 -2.07
N SER A 55 8.01 -4.19 -1.53
CA SER A 55 7.72 -2.81 -1.94
C SER A 55 8.38 -1.78 -1.02
N THR A 56 9.71 -1.74 -1.01
CA THR A 56 10.46 -0.68 -0.31
C THR A 56 10.60 0.55 -1.20
N LEU A 57 10.22 1.72 -0.69
CA LEU A 57 10.43 3.00 -1.38
C LEU A 57 11.89 3.42 -1.25
N SER A 58 12.46 3.94 -2.34
CA SER A 58 13.75 4.63 -2.25
C SER A 58 13.64 5.90 -1.41
N ALA A 59 14.77 6.43 -0.94
CA ALA A 59 14.81 7.57 -0.03
C ALA A 59 14.01 8.80 -0.54
N GLU A 60 14.11 9.08 -1.84
CA GLU A 60 13.40 10.20 -2.48
C GLU A 60 11.87 10.00 -2.46
N PHE A 61 11.40 8.81 -2.82
CA PHE A 61 9.97 8.49 -2.82
C PHE A 61 9.40 8.46 -1.40
N ALA A 62 10.18 7.95 -0.45
CA ALA A 62 9.81 7.93 0.96
C ALA A 62 9.68 9.36 1.52
N GLU A 63 10.57 10.28 1.15
CA GLU A 63 10.49 11.69 1.56
C GLU A 63 9.20 12.35 1.04
N VAL A 64 8.87 12.14 -0.24
CA VAL A 64 7.62 12.64 -0.86
C VAL A 64 6.40 12.10 -0.13
N MET A 65 6.32 10.77 0.07
CA MET A 65 5.21 10.14 0.77
C MET A 65 5.07 10.64 2.21
N ASN A 66 6.18 10.76 2.94
CA ASN A 66 6.17 11.28 4.30
C ASN A 66 5.68 12.73 4.37
N THR A 67 6.07 13.56 3.39
CA THR A 67 5.59 14.94 3.29
C THR A 67 4.10 14.98 3.00
N MET A 68 3.62 14.17 2.05
CA MET A 68 2.19 14.01 1.75
C MET A 68 1.38 13.56 2.97
N MET A 69 1.84 12.54 3.70
CA MET A 69 1.17 12.06 4.91
C MET A 69 1.12 13.13 6.00
N ARG A 70 2.21 13.88 6.21
CA ARG A 70 2.24 15.00 7.17
C ARG A 70 1.27 16.10 6.78
N MET A 71 1.18 16.42 5.49
CA MET A 71 0.22 17.40 4.98
C MET A 71 -1.22 16.93 5.20
N ILE A 72 -1.56 15.69 4.83
CA ILE A 72 -2.89 15.12 5.04
C ILE A 72 -3.24 15.12 6.53
N ASN A 73 -2.30 14.73 7.40
CA ASN A 73 -2.51 14.74 8.85
C ASN A 73 -2.70 16.15 9.40
N PHE A 74 -1.95 17.13 8.90
CA PHE A 74 -2.13 18.54 9.23
C PHE A 74 -3.53 19.03 8.82
N LEU A 75 -3.96 18.72 7.60
CA LEU A 75 -5.29 19.07 7.09
C LEU A 75 -6.41 18.41 7.90
N ARG A 76 -6.23 17.15 8.31
CA ARG A 76 -7.19 16.42 9.16
C ARG A 76 -7.30 16.96 10.59
N ALA A 77 -6.23 17.55 11.12
CA ALA A 77 -6.19 18.10 12.48
C ALA A 77 -6.92 19.46 12.63
N SER A 78 -7.57 19.94 11.57
CA SER A 78 -8.19 21.27 11.50
C SER A 78 -9.51 21.37 12.27
N SER A 79 -9.95 22.61 12.57
CA SER A 79 -11.25 22.87 13.21
C SER A 79 -12.43 22.51 12.29
N SER A 80 -13.65 22.38 12.86
CA SER A 80 -14.86 22.02 12.08
C SER A 80 -15.14 22.96 10.90
N HIS A 81 -14.84 24.25 11.06
CA HIS A 81 -14.94 25.26 10.00
C HIS A 81 -13.92 25.00 8.88
N GLN A 82 -12.67 24.75 9.24
CA GLN A 82 -11.61 24.44 8.28
C GLN A 82 -11.84 23.11 7.56
N HIS A 83 -12.45 22.11 8.21
CA HIS A 83 -12.88 20.87 7.55
C HIS A 83 -13.93 21.11 6.48
N ARG A 84 -14.90 22.01 6.73
CA ARG A 84 -15.93 22.35 5.73
C ARG A 84 -15.31 23.06 4.53
N MET A 85 -14.46 24.07 4.77
CA MET A 85 -13.74 24.77 3.70
C MET A 85 -12.83 23.81 2.92
N LEU A 86 -12.05 22.98 3.61
CA LEU A 86 -11.20 21.96 2.96
C LEU A 86 -12.02 21.06 2.02
N ARG A 87 -13.23 20.67 2.41
CA ARG A 87 -14.10 19.83 1.57
C ARG A 87 -14.55 20.53 0.29
N GLU A 88 -14.73 21.85 0.34
CA GLU A 88 -15.06 22.68 -0.81
C GLU A 88 -13.85 22.80 -1.76
N PHE A 89 -12.68 23.14 -1.22
CA PHE A 89 -11.42 23.19 -1.98
C PHE A 89 -11.01 21.83 -2.58
N LEU A 90 -11.30 20.72 -1.90
CA LEU A 90 -11.08 19.37 -2.44
C LEU A 90 -12.00 19.04 -3.62
N ARG A 91 -13.20 19.62 -3.68
CA ARG A 91 -14.09 19.48 -4.84
C ARG A 91 -13.60 20.30 -6.03
N GLU A 92 -12.95 21.42 -5.77
CA GLU A 92 -12.45 22.35 -6.79
C GLU A 92 -11.00 22.06 -7.21
N GLY A 93 -10.28 21.16 -6.52
CA GLY A 93 -8.89 20.84 -6.82
C GLY A 93 -7.87 21.87 -6.30
N GLU A 94 -8.29 22.78 -5.43
CA GLU A 94 -7.54 23.99 -5.06
C GLU A 94 -6.83 23.88 -3.68
N ILE A 95 -6.28 22.71 -3.34
CA ILE A 95 -5.63 22.47 -2.04
C ILE A 95 -4.49 23.48 -1.76
N ALA A 96 -3.72 23.84 -2.78
CA ALA A 96 -2.61 24.79 -2.64
C ALA A 96 -3.10 26.20 -2.26
N ALA A 97 -4.26 26.62 -2.76
CA ALA A 97 -4.89 27.90 -2.42
C ALA A 97 -5.43 27.86 -0.99
N PHE A 98 -6.08 26.77 -0.59
CA PHE A 98 -6.53 26.57 0.78
C PHE A 98 -5.36 26.65 1.78
N LEU A 99 -4.25 25.96 1.51
CA LEU A 99 -3.06 25.99 2.37
C LEU A 99 -2.49 27.42 2.50
N ALA A 100 -2.52 28.22 1.44
CA ALA A 100 -2.07 29.61 1.51
C ALA A 100 -2.93 30.47 2.45
N GLN A 101 -4.21 30.14 2.64
CA GLN A 101 -5.12 30.86 3.54
C GLN A 101 -4.94 30.52 5.02
N LEU A 102 -4.30 29.38 5.35
CA LEU A 102 -4.17 28.93 6.73
C LEU A 102 -3.14 29.72 7.56
N ASN A 103 -2.47 30.73 6.98
CA ASN A 103 -1.53 31.65 7.65
C ASN A 103 -0.57 30.96 8.63
N SER A 104 -0.08 29.78 8.26
CA SER A 104 0.82 28.96 9.07
C SER A 104 2.06 28.61 8.28
N GLN A 105 3.22 28.66 8.92
CA GLN A 105 4.48 28.28 8.31
C GLN A 105 4.43 26.86 7.72
N LYS A 106 3.76 25.92 8.40
CA LYS A 106 3.59 24.55 7.89
C LYS A 106 2.76 24.53 6.60
N ALA A 107 1.69 25.32 6.55
CA ALA A 107 0.82 25.38 5.38
C ALA A 107 1.54 26.02 4.18
N THR A 108 2.37 27.04 4.42
CA THR A 108 3.25 27.62 3.38
C THR A 108 4.23 26.59 2.83
N THR A 109 4.88 25.81 3.70
CA THR A 109 5.79 24.73 3.27
C THR A 109 5.07 23.68 2.43
N PHE A 110 3.86 23.27 2.83
CA PHE A 110 3.07 22.32 2.03
C PHE A 110 2.60 22.90 0.70
N SER A 111 2.24 24.19 0.66
CA SER A 111 1.90 24.88 -0.59
C SER A 111 3.09 24.93 -1.55
N LEU A 112 4.30 25.21 -1.05
CA LEU A 112 5.54 25.15 -1.86
C LEU A 112 5.84 23.74 -2.37
N PHE A 113 5.59 22.72 -1.55
CA PHE A 113 5.72 21.32 -1.94
C PHE A 113 4.77 20.95 -3.10
N LEU A 114 3.49 21.36 -3.03
CA LEU A 114 2.52 21.11 -4.10
C LEU A 114 2.86 21.82 -5.42
N LYS A 115 3.55 22.96 -5.36
CA LYS A 115 4.04 23.68 -6.55
C LYS A 115 5.31 23.08 -7.14
N ASN A 116 5.96 22.13 -6.46
CA ASN A 116 7.19 21.51 -6.96
C ASN A 116 6.85 20.42 -7.98
N VAL A 117 7.06 20.74 -9.26
CA VAL A 117 6.76 19.85 -10.39
C VAL A 117 7.40 18.48 -10.24
N LYS A 118 8.69 18.38 -9.87
CA LYS A 118 9.38 17.09 -9.72
C LYS A 118 8.77 16.24 -8.61
N LYS A 119 8.37 16.88 -7.50
CA LYS A 119 7.72 16.18 -6.38
C LYS A 119 6.32 15.73 -6.79
N MET A 120 5.59 16.51 -7.60
CA MET A 120 4.27 16.13 -8.12
C MET A 120 4.34 14.99 -9.15
N ASP A 121 5.40 14.92 -9.96
CA ASP A 121 5.64 13.77 -10.85
C ASP A 121 5.79 12.47 -10.05
N ILE A 122 6.51 12.52 -8.94
CA ILE A 122 6.66 11.38 -8.02
C ILE A 122 5.32 11.04 -7.35
N VAL A 123 4.54 12.05 -6.94
CA VAL A 123 3.19 11.83 -6.38
C VAL A 123 2.29 11.15 -7.39
N ALA A 124 2.25 11.61 -8.64
CA ALA A 124 1.43 11.02 -9.70
C ALA A 124 1.79 9.55 -9.92
N PHE A 125 3.08 9.23 -10.04
CA PHE A 125 3.54 7.85 -10.13
C PHE A 125 3.13 7.02 -8.91
N LEU A 126 3.28 7.57 -7.70
CA LEU A 126 2.93 6.89 -6.46
C LEU A 126 1.43 6.58 -6.37
N VAL A 127 0.57 7.50 -6.83
CA VAL A 127 -0.89 7.28 -6.89
C VAL A 127 -1.21 6.07 -7.78
N ASP A 128 -0.66 6.05 -9.00
CA ASP A 128 -0.94 4.97 -9.95
C ASP A 128 -0.37 3.61 -9.48
N ILE A 129 0.90 3.57 -9.05
CA ILE A 129 1.53 2.31 -8.61
C ILE A 129 0.88 1.76 -7.33
N THR A 130 0.44 2.64 -6.41
CA THR A 130 -0.27 2.19 -5.21
C THR A 130 -1.67 1.68 -5.53
N SER A 131 -2.33 2.20 -6.56
CA SER A 131 -3.57 1.64 -7.09
C SER A 131 -3.36 0.20 -7.60
N HIS A 132 -2.32 -0.01 -8.44
CA HIS A 132 -1.95 -1.34 -8.93
C HIS A 132 -1.62 -2.32 -7.81
N LEU A 133 -0.87 -1.87 -6.80
CA LEU A 133 -0.56 -2.66 -5.60
C LEU A 133 -1.83 -2.98 -4.79
N ASN A 134 -2.76 -2.05 -4.69
CA ASN A 134 -4.03 -2.26 -4.01
C ASN A 134 -4.90 -3.29 -4.74
N GLU A 135 -4.95 -3.29 -6.07
CA GLU A 135 -5.62 -4.34 -6.84
C GLU A 135 -5.04 -5.73 -6.57
N LEU A 136 -3.70 -5.84 -6.55
CA LEU A 136 -3.05 -7.10 -6.18
C LEU A 136 -3.42 -7.49 -4.75
N ASN A 137 -3.33 -6.56 -3.81
CA ASN A 137 -3.62 -6.79 -2.40
C ASN A 137 -5.06 -7.29 -2.19
N LEU A 138 -6.05 -6.68 -2.87
CA LEU A 138 -7.44 -7.12 -2.82
C LEU A 138 -7.63 -8.52 -3.41
N LYS A 139 -6.93 -8.86 -4.50
CA LYS A 139 -6.94 -10.22 -5.05
C LYS A 139 -6.36 -11.24 -4.08
N LEU A 140 -5.28 -10.88 -3.37
CA LEU A 140 -4.65 -11.76 -2.40
C LEU A 140 -5.46 -11.95 -1.11
N GLN A 141 -6.30 -10.96 -0.77
CA GLN A 141 -7.21 -10.99 0.39
C GLN A 141 -8.60 -11.57 0.07
N GLY A 142 -8.86 -11.90 -1.20
CA GLY A 142 -10.13 -12.46 -1.64
C GLY A 142 -10.46 -13.79 -0.97
N LYS A 143 -11.76 -14.06 -0.79
CA LYS A 143 -12.23 -15.39 -0.40
C LYS A 143 -12.19 -16.34 -1.58
N ASP A 144 -12.26 -17.64 -1.31
CA ASP A 144 -12.42 -18.70 -2.33
C ASP A 144 -11.30 -18.77 -3.38
N SER A 145 -10.08 -18.33 -3.03
CA SER A 145 -8.89 -18.43 -3.87
C SER A 145 -7.98 -19.56 -3.39
N SER A 146 -7.56 -20.43 -4.29
CA SER A 146 -6.57 -21.46 -3.99
C SER A 146 -5.16 -20.85 -3.90
N VAL A 147 -4.22 -21.58 -3.30
CA VAL A 147 -2.80 -21.19 -3.29
C VAL A 147 -2.26 -21.03 -4.72
N CYS A 148 -2.72 -21.84 -5.67
CA CYS A 148 -2.35 -21.74 -7.08
C CYS A 148 -2.85 -20.43 -7.70
N ASP A 149 -4.06 -19.99 -7.36
CA ASP A 149 -4.61 -18.72 -7.85
C ASP A 149 -3.82 -17.53 -7.30
N LEU A 150 -3.51 -17.55 -6.01
CA LEU A 150 -2.72 -16.52 -5.34
C LEU A 150 -1.30 -16.40 -5.95
N MET A 151 -0.65 -17.54 -6.18
CA MET A 151 0.67 -17.60 -6.84
C MET A 151 0.60 -17.06 -8.28
N THR A 152 -0.47 -17.39 -8.99
CA THR A 152 -0.70 -16.91 -10.36
C THR A 152 -0.93 -15.39 -10.38
N ALA A 153 -1.66 -14.85 -9.39
CA ALA A 153 -1.86 -13.41 -9.25
C ALA A 153 -0.52 -12.67 -9.02
N VAL A 154 0.34 -13.16 -8.11
CA VAL A 154 1.67 -12.58 -7.88
C VAL A 154 2.54 -12.64 -9.14
N ARG A 155 2.62 -13.80 -9.80
CA ARG A 155 3.41 -13.96 -11.05
C ARG A 155 2.90 -13.08 -12.17
N SER A 156 1.58 -12.94 -12.30
CA SER A 156 0.98 -12.04 -13.28
C SER A 156 1.32 -10.59 -12.99
N PHE A 157 1.32 -10.18 -11.72
CA PHE A 157 1.73 -8.84 -11.32
C PHE A 157 3.21 -8.58 -11.60
N GLN A 158 4.10 -9.55 -11.35
CA GLN A 158 5.51 -9.43 -11.72
C GLN A 158 5.71 -9.19 -13.22
N ARG A 159 4.91 -9.84 -14.08
CA ARG A 159 4.90 -9.57 -15.52
C ARG A 159 4.36 -8.18 -15.85
N LYS A 160 3.29 -7.74 -15.16
CA LYS A 160 2.78 -6.36 -15.30
C LYS A 160 3.85 -5.33 -14.96
N LEU A 161 4.70 -5.54 -13.95
CA LEU A 161 5.78 -4.60 -13.62
C LEU A 161 6.77 -4.41 -14.78
N ALA A 162 7.02 -5.45 -15.59
CA ALA A 162 7.83 -5.31 -16.79
C ALA A 162 7.13 -4.45 -17.85
N LEU A 163 5.83 -4.71 -18.09
CA LEU A 163 5.01 -3.91 -19.00
C LEU A 163 4.92 -2.44 -18.55
N PHE A 164 4.72 -2.20 -17.26
CA PHE A 164 4.65 -0.86 -16.67
C PHE A 164 5.94 -0.06 -16.88
N ARG A 165 7.10 -0.73 -16.82
CA ARG A 165 8.38 -0.07 -17.11
C ARG A 165 8.44 0.46 -18.54
N GLU A 166 7.95 -0.33 -19.50
CA GLU A 166 7.89 0.07 -20.92
C GLU A 166 6.84 1.17 -21.14
N ASP A 167 5.67 1.02 -20.53
CA ASP A 167 4.55 1.97 -20.59
C ASP A 167 4.91 3.38 -20.10
N LEU A 168 5.70 3.47 -19.02
CA LEU A 168 6.22 4.73 -18.48
C LEU A 168 7.18 5.48 -19.42
N GLN A 169 7.72 4.80 -20.43
CA GLN A 169 8.54 5.41 -21.48
C GLN A 169 7.71 5.75 -22.73
N GLY A 170 6.46 5.27 -22.78
CA GLY A 170 5.51 5.48 -23.87
C GLY A 170 4.42 6.49 -23.49
N ASP A 171 3.18 6.14 -23.78
CA ASP A 171 2.01 7.00 -23.60
C ASP A 171 1.36 6.91 -22.20
N CYS A 172 2.01 6.20 -21.27
CA CYS A 172 1.58 6.03 -19.89
C CYS A 172 0.14 5.52 -19.75
N ALA A 173 -0.29 4.59 -20.63
CA ALA A 173 -1.66 4.09 -20.66
C ALA A 173 -2.11 3.44 -19.33
N HIS A 174 -1.17 2.86 -18.58
CA HIS A 174 -1.43 2.23 -17.27
C HIS A 174 -1.18 3.18 -16.09
N PHE A 175 -0.75 4.41 -16.36
CA PHE A 175 -0.44 5.45 -15.37
C PHE A 175 -1.22 6.74 -15.70
N PRO A 176 -2.56 6.72 -15.54
CA PRO A 176 -3.40 7.84 -15.93
C PRO A 176 -3.08 9.13 -15.17
N THR A 177 -2.70 9.04 -13.89
CA THR A 177 -2.32 10.22 -13.09
C THR A 177 -1.00 10.80 -13.59
N VAL A 178 -0.03 9.96 -13.94
CA VAL A 178 1.23 10.41 -14.57
C VAL A 178 0.96 11.09 -15.91
N LYS A 179 0.05 10.52 -16.73
CA LYS A 179 -0.33 11.08 -18.03
C LYS A 179 -0.96 12.46 -17.88
N GLU A 180 -1.95 12.61 -17.01
CA GLU A 180 -2.61 13.89 -16.72
C GLU A 180 -1.61 14.94 -16.19
N GLN A 181 -0.68 14.53 -15.34
CA GLN A 181 0.37 15.38 -14.80
C GLN A 181 1.38 15.82 -15.88
N ALA A 182 1.63 15.00 -16.90
CA ALA A 182 2.46 15.35 -18.04
C ALA A 182 1.72 16.31 -19.00
N ASP A 183 0.43 16.07 -19.25
CA ASP A 183 -0.41 16.89 -20.13
C ASP A 183 -0.66 18.29 -19.53
N CYS A 184 -0.75 18.43 -18.20
CA CYS A 184 -0.82 19.73 -17.51
C CYS A 184 0.44 20.61 -17.68
N LYS A 185 1.50 20.13 -18.35
CA LYS A 185 2.73 20.89 -18.63
C LYS A 185 2.77 21.52 -20.02
N LEU A 186 1.78 21.22 -20.87
CA LEU A 186 1.61 21.78 -22.22
C LEU A 186 0.62 22.96 -22.20
#